data_AF-A0A3F2RCC8-F1
#
_entry.id   AF-A0A3F2RCC8-F1
#
_cell.length_a   1.000
_cell.length_b   1.000
_cell.length_c   1.000
_cell.angle_alpha   90.00
_cell.angle_beta   90.00
_cell.angle_gamma   90.00
#
_symmetry.space_group_name_H-M   'P 1'
#
loop_
_entity.id
_entity.type
_entity.pdbx_description
1 polymer ?
#
loop_
_entity_poly.entity_id
_entity_poly.type
_entity_poly.pdbx_seq_one_letter_code
_entity_poly.pdbx_strand_id
1 'polypeptide(L)'
;MKTFSTLIIMLPCTANIYGSNIERKLIIGGDVVPANTKTYMTGLRATIGGNSFCGGSLISPTHVLTASHCVVYDIRWVSIGSHFRNGTQDGEQIRVISIMNHPNYQENVKNSDDFLVLELAKPSSFKPVKLAAADDSDFKAGKWATTMGWGTNSETNGNSSYELQRVDVQLASDEACANYATIDSSMSAYHGDIY
;
A
#
# COMPACT_ATOMS: atom_id res chain seq x y z
N MET A 1 7.37 3.79 18.50
CA MET A 1 6.66 4.22 17.28
C MET A 1 5.90 3.02 16.73
N LYS A 2 4.58 2.97 16.92
CA LYS A 2 3.75 1.83 16.52
C LYS A 2 3.54 1.89 15.00
N THR A 3 4.01 0.88 14.28
CA THR A 3 3.80 0.76 12.83
C THR A 3 2.48 0.02 12.63
N PHE A 4 1.51 0.67 12.00
CA PHE A 4 0.23 0.08 11.65
C PHE A 4 0.21 -0.04 10.13
N SER A 5 0.08 -1.27 9.61
CA SER A 5 -0.03 -1.47 8.16
C SER A 5 -1.50 -1.49 7.82
N THR A 6 -1.98 -0.34 7.36
CA THR A 6 -3.22 -0.25 6.60
C THR A 6 -2.80 -0.12 5.15
N LEU A 7 -3.44 -0.87 4.26
CA LEU A 7 -3.32 -0.62 2.85
C LEU A 7 -4.10 0.66 2.53
N ILE A 8 -3.43 1.80 2.60
CA ILE A 8 -4.00 3.10 2.29
C ILE A 8 -3.92 3.26 0.77
N ILE A 9 -5.07 3.35 0.11
CA ILE A 9 -5.10 3.89 -1.25
C ILE A 9 -5.08 5.38 -1.13
N MET A 10 -4.00 5.89 -1.70
CA MET A 10 -3.44 7.17 -1.39
C MET A 10 -3.92 8.21 -2.40
N LEU A 11 -4.87 9.06 -2.01
CA LEU A 11 -5.25 10.23 -2.78
C LEU A 11 -4.63 11.49 -2.16
N PRO A 12 -3.66 12.13 -2.85
CA PRO A 12 -3.05 13.34 -2.35
C PRO A 12 -3.99 14.52 -2.48
N CYS A 13 -4.14 15.23 -1.37
CA CYS A 13 -4.85 16.50 -1.24
C CYS A 13 -3.79 17.61 -1.32
N THR A 14 -3.59 18.22 -2.49
CA THR A 14 -2.67 19.37 -2.66
C THR A 14 -3.44 20.65 -2.92
N ALA A 15 -3.19 21.67 -2.10
CA ALA A 15 -3.60 23.05 -2.38
C ALA A 15 -2.95 23.52 -3.69
N ASN A 16 -3.67 23.40 -4.82
CA ASN A 16 -3.19 23.85 -6.11
C ASN A 16 -3.47 25.34 -6.29
N ILE A 17 -2.40 26.14 -6.34
CA ILE A 17 -2.40 27.36 -7.16
C ILE A 17 -2.17 26.90 -8.60
N TYR A 18 -3.27 26.74 -9.35
CA TYR A 18 -3.39 26.57 -10.81
C TYR A 18 -2.67 25.37 -11.48
N GLY A 19 -3.47 24.48 -12.08
CA GLY A 19 -3.03 23.59 -13.16
C GLY A 19 -3.57 22.17 -13.05
N SER A 20 -4.45 21.79 -13.96
CA SER A 20 -5.03 20.44 -14.08
C SER A 20 -3.98 19.35 -14.27
N ASN A 21 -3.86 18.42 -13.30
CA ASN A 21 -3.51 17.01 -13.48
C ASN A 21 -3.84 16.27 -12.17
N ILE A 22 -4.62 15.19 -12.21
CA ILE A 22 -4.79 14.29 -11.07
C ILE A 22 -3.45 13.56 -10.89
N GLU A 23 -2.67 14.01 -9.91
CA GLU A 23 -1.31 13.50 -9.68
C GLU A 23 -1.34 12.32 -8.70
N ARG A 24 -0.85 11.15 -9.13
CA ARG A 24 -0.55 10.03 -8.22
C ARG A 24 0.68 10.43 -7.40
N LYS A 25 0.54 10.76 -6.11
CA LYS A 25 1.71 11.08 -5.27
C LYS A 25 2.55 9.83 -4.98
N LEU A 26 3.84 10.00 -5.21
CA LEU A 26 4.93 9.04 -5.20
C LEU A 26 5.60 8.94 -3.81
N ILE A 27 6.52 7.98 -3.58
CA ILE A 27 7.40 8.00 -2.40
C ILE A 27 8.56 8.97 -2.71
N ILE A 28 8.31 10.27 -2.60
CA ILE A 28 9.31 11.33 -2.83
C ILE A 28 9.83 11.80 -1.47
N GLY A 29 11.16 11.89 -1.32
CA GLY A 29 11.80 12.22 -0.03
C GLY A 29 11.80 11.08 0.98
N GLY A 30 11.57 9.84 0.54
CA GLY A 30 11.58 8.66 1.39
C GLY A 30 12.98 8.11 1.68
N ASP A 31 13.10 7.36 2.78
CA ASP A 31 14.32 6.65 3.17
C ASP A 31 14.20 5.16 2.88
N VAL A 32 15.35 4.50 2.69
CA VAL A 32 15.42 3.04 2.62
C VAL A 32 15.00 2.45 3.96
N VAL A 33 14.04 1.53 3.94
CA VAL A 33 13.65 0.75 5.12
C VAL A 33 14.75 -0.26 5.43
N PRO A 34 15.33 -0.30 6.64
CA PRO A 34 16.34 -1.30 6.95
C PRO A 34 15.80 -2.72 6.75
N ALA A 35 16.56 -3.55 6.03
CA ALA A 35 16.17 -4.93 5.74
C ALA A 35 15.78 -5.69 7.03
N ASN A 36 14.82 -6.61 6.92
CA ASN A 36 14.30 -7.43 8.01
C ASN A 36 13.58 -6.68 9.16
N THR A 37 13.29 -5.38 9.04
CA THR A 37 12.56 -4.63 10.10
C THR A 37 11.05 -4.53 9.89
N LYS A 38 10.59 -4.70 8.64
CA LYS A 38 9.17 -4.58 8.23
C LYS A 38 8.73 -5.83 7.47
N THR A 39 8.90 -6.99 8.11
CA THR A 39 8.73 -8.31 7.49
C THR A 39 7.28 -8.69 7.14
N TYR A 40 6.31 -7.89 7.57
CA TYR A 40 4.90 -8.03 7.15
C TYR A 40 4.62 -7.39 5.78
N MET A 41 5.56 -6.61 5.23
CA MET A 41 5.40 -6.02 3.90
C MET A 41 5.40 -7.12 2.84
N THR A 42 4.53 -6.99 1.85
CA THR A 42 4.44 -7.99 0.78
C THR A 42 4.47 -7.37 -0.61
N GLY A 43 5.09 -8.05 -1.57
CA GLY A 43 5.04 -7.74 -3.00
C GLY A 43 4.21 -8.77 -3.78
N LEU A 44 3.26 -8.32 -4.58
CA LEU A 44 2.40 -9.16 -5.42
C LEU A 44 3.00 -9.35 -6.81
N ARG A 45 2.99 -10.60 -7.30
CA ARG A 45 3.78 -11.02 -8.45
C ARG A 45 3.02 -11.99 -9.34
N ALA A 46 3.16 -11.84 -10.66
CA ALA A 46 2.52 -12.71 -11.64
C ALA A 46 3.29 -14.02 -11.86
N THR A 47 4.60 -13.99 -11.65
CA THR A 47 5.46 -15.15 -11.75
C THR A 47 6.41 -15.18 -10.56
N ILE A 48 6.95 -16.37 -10.25
CA ILE A 48 7.93 -16.55 -9.18
C ILE A 48 9.26 -15.81 -9.45
N GLY A 49 9.51 -15.37 -10.68
CA GLY A 49 10.73 -14.62 -11.06
C GLY A 49 10.48 -13.14 -11.42
N GLY A 50 9.22 -12.71 -11.53
CA GLY A 50 8.86 -11.35 -11.98
C GLY A 50 8.99 -10.30 -10.88
N ASN A 51 9.08 -9.02 -11.23
CA ASN A 51 9.04 -7.95 -10.22
C ASN A 51 7.65 -7.78 -9.60
N SER A 52 7.61 -7.28 -8.38
CA SER A 52 6.37 -6.92 -7.71
C SER A 52 5.68 -5.75 -8.43
N PHE A 53 4.40 -5.93 -8.78
CA PHE A 53 3.59 -4.90 -9.43
C PHE A 53 2.70 -4.14 -8.44
N CYS A 54 2.33 -4.77 -7.33
CA CYS A 54 1.56 -4.19 -6.24
C CYS A 54 2.19 -4.53 -4.89
N GLY A 55 1.80 -3.76 -3.87
CA GLY A 55 2.14 -4.00 -2.47
C GLY A 55 0.99 -4.63 -1.69
N GLY A 56 1.27 -5.08 -0.48
CA GLY A 56 0.28 -5.61 0.44
C GLY A 56 0.86 -5.77 1.84
N SER A 57 0.06 -6.32 2.76
CA SER A 57 0.45 -6.56 4.14
C SER A 57 -0.01 -7.92 4.62
N LEU A 58 0.89 -8.68 5.25
CA LEU A 58 0.54 -9.92 5.94
C LEU A 58 -0.29 -9.60 7.19
N ILE A 59 -1.55 -10.06 7.22
CA ILE A 59 -2.51 -9.78 8.31
C ILE A 59 -2.83 -11.02 9.15
N SER A 60 -2.52 -12.21 8.63
CA SER A 60 -2.45 -13.47 9.38
C SER A 60 -1.41 -14.38 8.72
N PRO A 61 -1.01 -15.52 9.31
CA PRO A 61 -0.02 -16.41 8.67
C PRO A 61 -0.40 -16.82 7.24
N THR A 62 -1.70 -16.89 6.91
CA THR A 62 -2.19 -17.34 5.61
C THR A 62 -2.91 -16.26 4.81
N HIS A 63 -2.95 -15.01 5.27
CA HIS A 63 -3.72 -13.96 4.61
C HIS A 63 -2.95 -12.66 4.42
N VAL A 64 -3.10 -12.07 3.22
CA VAL A 64 -2.50 -10.79 2.84
C VAL A 64 -3.61 -9.81 2.46
N LEU A 65 -3.59 -8.62 3.05
CA LEU A 65 -4.44 -7.49 2.67
C LEU A 65 -3.77 -6.69 1.55
N THR A 66 -4.51 -6.43 0.48
CA THR A 66 -4.06 -5.63 -0.67
C THR A 66 -5.27 -4.96 -1.35
N ALA A 67 -5.05 -4.28 -2.47
CA ALA A 67 -6.05 -3.44 -3.11
C ALA A 67 -6.80 -4.25 -4.16
N SER A 68 -8.10 -3.97 -4.28
CA SER A 68 -8.95 -4.56 -5.31
C SER A 68 -8.46 -4.21 -6.71
N HIS A 69 -8.01 -2.98 -6.96
CA HIS A 69 -7.51 -2.56 -8.28
C HIS A 69 -6.28 -3.35 -8.74
N CYS A 70 -5.58 -4.05 -7.83
CA CYS A 70 -4.44 -4.89 -8.23
C CYS A 70 -4.87 -6.16 -8.99
N VAL A 71 -6.16 -6.54 -8.97
CA VAL A 71 -6.66 -7.75 -9.68
C VAL A 71 -6.64 -7.60 -11.20
N VAL A 72 -6.48 -6.39 -11.73
CA VAL A 72 -6.25 -6.17 -13.17
C VAL A 72 -4.94 -6.84 -13.63
N TYR A 73 -4.04 -7.10 -12.68
CA TYR A 73 -2.85 -7.91 -12.87
C TYR A 73 -3.09 -9.35 -12.40
N ASP A 74 -2.40 -10.30 -13.02
CA ASP A 74 -2.47 -11.71 -12.66
C ASP A 74 -1.73 -11.98 -11.33
N ILE A 75 -2.43 -11.92 -10.19
CA ILE A 75 -1.86 -12.15 -8.86
C ILE A 75 -1.68 -13.66 -8.62
N ARG A 76 -0.46 -14.19 -8.77
CA ARG A 76 -0.17 -15.62 -8.58
C ARG A 76 0.71 -15.93 -7.37
N TRP A 77 1.59 -15.01 -7.01
CA TRP A 77 2.60 -15.17 -5.97
C TRP A 77 2.66 -13.93 -5.09
N VAL A 78 2.98 -14.15 -3.83
CA VAL A 78 3.33 -13.10 -2.88
C VAL A 78 4.75 -13.33 -2.39
N SER A 79 5.58 -12.29 -2.46
CA SER A 79 6.84 -12.22 -1.71
C SER A 79 6.59 -11.53 -0.39
N ILE A 80 6.85 -12.21 0.73
CA ILE A 80 6.58 -11.73 2.09
C ILE A 80 7.90 -11.42 2.79
N GLY A 81 7.99 -10.25 3.38
CA GLY A 81 9.15 -9.80 4.14
C GLY A 81 10.40 -9.52 3.30
N SER A 82 10.26 -9.46 1.98
CA SER A 82 11.34 -9.09 1.08
C SER A 82 11.65 -7.60 1.19
N HIS A 83 12.93 -7.26 1.10
CA HIS A 83 13.43 -5.89 0.99
C HIS A 83 13.52 -5.45 -0.48
N PHE A 84 13.65 -6.39 -1.42
CA PHE A 84 13.88 -6.09 -2.83
C PHE A 84 12.62 -6.29 -3.67
N ARG A 85 12.41 -5.40 -4.65
CA ARG A 85 11.21 -5.43 -5.50
C ARG A 85 11.02 -6.74 -6.26
N ASN A 86 12.12 -7.43 -6.60
CA ASN A 86 12.04 -8.71 -7.29
C ASN A 86 11.51 -9.84 -6.41
N GLY A 87 11.55 -9.72 -5.08
CA GLY A 87 11.05 -10.72 -4.15
C GLY A 87 11.72 -12.10 -4.22
N THR A 88 12.86 -12.22 -4.91
CA THR A 88 13.59 -13.48 -5.11
C THR A 88 14.91 -13.57 -4.34
N GLN A 89 15.44 -12.42 -3.89
CA GLN A 89 16.71 -12.36 -3.17
C GLN A 89 16.56 -12.63 -1.68
N ASP A 90 15.38 -12.40 -1.14
CA ASP A 90 15.05 -12.55 0.27
C ASP A 90 13.54 -12.75 0.47
N GLY A 91 13.14 -12.94 1.73
CA GLY A 91 11.75 -13.19 2.10
C GLY A 91 11.24 -14.59 1.69
N GLU A 92 9.93 -14.77 1.82
CA GLU A 92 9.24 -15.99 1.44
C GLU A 92 8.43 -15.78 0.17
N GLN A 93 8.48 -16.74 -0.75
CA GLN A 93 7.64 -16.74 -1.95
C GLN A 93 6.54 -17.78 -1.77
N ILE A 94 5.29 -17.32 -1.67
CA ILE A 94 4.13 -18.18 -1.42
C ILE A 94 3.09 -17.97 -2.52
N ARG A 95 2.54 -19.08 -3.01
CA ARG A 95 1.50 -19.07 -4.04
C ARG A 95 0.18 -18.59 -3.44
N VAL A 96 -0.55 -17.81 -4.22
CA VAL A 96 -1.93 -17.40 -3.93
C VAL A 96 -2.89 -18.50 -4.39
N ILE A 97 -3.82 -18.89 -3.52
CA ILE A 97 -4.81 -19.94 -3.78
C ILE A 97 -6.24 -19.43 -3.84
N SER A 98 -6.50 -18.25 -3.26
CA SER A 98 -7.81 -17.60 -3.30
C SER A 98 -7.65 -16.08 -3.30
N ILE A 99 -8.57 -15.40 -3.97
CA ILE A 99 -8.66 -13.93 -4.04
C ILE A 99 -10.08 -13.56 -3.61
N MET A 100 -10.20 -12.90 -2.46
CA MET A 100 -11.47 -12.48 -1.86
C MET A 100 -11.61 -10.97 -2.03
N ASN A 101 -12.19 -10.56 -3.16
CA ASN A 101 -12.43 -9.15 -3.46
C ASN A 101 -13.57 -8.59 -2.60
N HIS A 102 -13.51 -7.31 -2.24
CA HIS A 102 -14.65 -6.69 -1.55
C HIS A 102 -15.91 -6.75 -2.43
N PRO A 103 -17.07 -7.19 -1.91
CA PRO A 103 -18.27 -7.40 -2.71
C PRO A 103 -18.83 -6.13 -3.35
N ASN A 104 -18.51 -4.96 -2.79
CA ASN A 104 -18.95 -3.66 -3.33
C ASN A 104 -17.93 -3.00 -4.26
N TYR A 105 -16.72 -3.56 -4.41
CA TYR A 105 -15.72 -2.98 -5.30
C TYR A 105 -16.21 -2.99 -6.75
N GLN A 106 -16.08 -1.84 -7.42
CA GLN A 106 -16.35 -1.69 -8.84
C GLN A 106 -15.21 -0.92 -9.49
N GLU A 107 -14.57 -1.49 -10.51
CA GLU A 107 -13.38 -0.92 -11.18
C GLU A 107 -13.60 0.51 -11.71
N ASN A 108 -14.83 0.84 -12.14
CA ASN A 108 -15.17 2.15 -12.70
C ASN A 108 -15.70 3.15 -11.66
N VAL A 109 -15.81 2.75 -10.39
CA VAL A 109 -16.15 3.64 -9.27
C VAL A 109 -14.85 4.08 -8.62
N LYS A 110 -14.76 5.34 -8.17
CA LYS A 110 -13.53 6.10 -7.84
C LYS A 110 -12.68 5.51 -6.68
N ASN A 111 -12.21 4.27 -6.82
CA ASN A 111 -11.48 3.48 -5.83
C ASN A 111 -12.24 3.27 -4.51
N SER A 112 -13.57 3.34 -4.55
CA SER A 112 -14.43 2.98 -3.42
C SER A 112 -14.29 1.49 -3.12
N ASP A 113 -14.26 1.12 -1.84
CA ASP A 113 -14.18 -0.26 -1.39
C ASP A 113 -13.00 -1.05 -1.99
N ASP A 114 -11.89 -0.35 -2.26
CA ASP A 114 -10.72 -0.86 -2.98
C ASP A 114 -9.78 -1.66 -2.06
N PHE A 115 -10.29 -2.73 -1.46
CA PHE A 115 -9.51 -3.68 -0.70
C PHE A 115 -9.94 -5.13 -0.94
N LEU A 116 -8.97 -6.03 -0.89
CA LEU A 116 -9.20 -7.47 -1.00
C LEU A 116 -8.27 -8.24 -0.07
N VAL A 117 -8.61 -9.50 0.16
CA VAL A 117 -7.77 -10.44 0.92
C VAL A 117 -7.33 -11.59 0.03
N LEU A 118 -6.03 -11.86 0.01
CA LEU A 118 -5.44 -13.03 -0.64
C LEU A 118 -5.28 -14.15 0.38
N GLU A 119 -5.60 -15.38 -0.02
CA GLU A 119 -5.28 -16.59 0.74
C GLU A 119 -4.01 -17.25 0.19
N LEU A 120 -3.11 -17.63 1.10
CA LEU A 120 -1.81 -18.21 0.79
C LEU A 120 -1.85 -19.74 0.89
N ALA A 121 -1.13 -20.42 -0.03
CA ALA A 121 -1.05 -21.88 -0.09
C ALA A 121 -0.48 -22.56 1.17
N LYS A 122 0.27 -21.80 1.98
CA LYS A 122 0.86 -22.25 3.24
C LYS A 122 1.05 -21.05 4.17
N PRO A 123 1.10 -21.26 5.50
CA PRO A 123 1.41 -20.18 6.42
C PRO A 123 2.83 -19.63 6.20
N SER A 124 2.97 -18.32 6.30
CA SER A 124 4.24 -17.61 6.38
C SER A 124 4.88 -17.78 7.76
N SER A 125 6.21 -17.80 7.83
CA SER A 125 6.93 -17.75 9.11
C SER A 125 7.06 -16.33 9.68
N PHE A 126 6.77 -15.30 8.88
CA PHE A 126 6.84 -13.91 9.33
C PHE A 126 5.65 -13.53 10.20
N LYS A 127 5.88 -12.59 11.13
CA LYS A 127 4.83 -12.08 12.02
C LYS A 127 3.90 -11.15 11.24
N PRO A 128 2.58 -11.41 11.27
CA PRO A 128 1.61 -10.49 10.69
C PRO A 128 1.61 -9.14 11.40
N VAL A 129 1.21 -8.10 10.68
CA VAL A 129 0.98 -6.78 11.27
C VAL A 129 -0.36 -6.72 11.99
N LYS A 130 -0.47 -5.81 12.95
CA LYS A 130 -1.73 -5.49 13.59
C LYS A 130 -2.57 -4.59 12.69
N LEU A 131 -3.82 -4.97 12.47
CA LEU A 131 -4.82 -4.11 11.86
C LEU A 131 -5.15 -2.93 12.79
N ALA A 132 -5.58 -1.83 12.18
CA ALA A 132 -6.12 -0.69 12.90
C ALA A 132 -7.39 -1.08 13.68
N ALA A 133 -7.73 -0.29 14.69
CA ALA A 133 -8.98 -0.45 15.42
C ALA A 133 -10.18 -0.24 14.48
N ALA A 134 -11.21 -1.07 14.63
CA ALA A 134 -12.40 -1.04 13.79
C ALA A 134 -13.35 0.14 14.10
N ASP A 135 -13.03 0.95 15.11
CA ASP A 135 -13.79 2.13 15.53
C ASP A 135 -13.19 3.44 14.99
N ASP A 136 -12.25 3.33 14.04
CA ASP A 136 -11.49 4.43 13.43
C ASP A 136 -10.69 5.29 14.41
N SER A 137 -10.55 4.88 15.67
CA SER A 137 -9.83 5.64 16.70
C SER A 137 -8.34 5.86 16.38
N ASP A 138 -7.80 5.04 15.47
CA ASP A 138 -6.44 5.14 14.97
C ASP A 138 -6.24 6.25 13.92
N PHE A 139 -7.31 6.72 13.27
CA PHE A 139 -7.26 7.72 12.20
C PHE A 139 -7.67 9.08 12.76
N LYS A 140 -6.69 9.99 12.90
CA LYS A 140 -6.93 11.35 13.38
C LYS A 140 -6.10 12.32 12.55
N ALA A 141 -6.74 13.37 12.04
CA ALA A 141 -6.05 14.42 11.31
C ALA A 141 -4.84 14.97 12.11
N GLY A 142 -3.72 15.20 11.42
CA GLY A 142 -2.44 15.62 12.00
C GLY A 142 -1.62 14.50 12.64
N LYS A 143 -2.16 13.28 12.81
CA LYS A 143 -1.37 12.13 13.27
C LYS A 143 -0.45 11.65 12.14
N TRP A 144 0.80 11.36 12.47
CA TRP A 144 1.75 10.80 11.53
C TRP A 144 1.47 9.31 11.27
N ALA A 145 1.56 8.94 10.00
CA ALA A 145 1.55 7.58 9.48
C ALA A 145 2.80 7.36 8.61
N THR A 146 3.14 6.10 8.36
CA THR A 146 4.26 5.74 7.49
C THR A 146 3.73 4.89 6.35
N THR A 147 4.02 5.27 5.11
CA THR A 147 3.72 4.49 3.92
C THR A 147 5.02 3.85 3.42
N MET A 148 4.92 2.64 2.85
CA MET A 148 6.09 1.87 2.43
C MET A 148 5.83 1.17 1.10
N GLY A 149 6.85 1.04 0.28
CA GLY A 149 6.75 0.32 -0.99
C GLY A 149 7.96 0.51 -1.91
N TRP A 150 7.82 -0.04 -3.11
CA TRP A 150 8.81 0.05 -4.19
C TRP A 150 8.32 0.95 -5.33
N GLY A 151 7.45 1.92 -5.00
CA GLY A 151 6.90 2.87 -5.95
C GLY A 151 7.98 3.74 -6.59
N THR A 152 7.59 4.55 -7.56
CA THR A 152 8.49 5.53 -8.17
C THR A 152 8.88 6.60 -7.14
N ASN A 153 10.14 7.06 -7.20
CA ASN A 153 10.73 8.03 -6.27
C ASN A 153 11.10 9.38 -6.94
N SER A 154 10.65 9.63 -8.17
CA SER A 154 10.93 10.86 -8.93
C SER A 154 9.76 11.22 -9.87
N GLU A 155 9.43 12.51 -9.94
CA GLU A 155 8.27 13.06 -10.65
C GLU A 155 8.35 12.99 -12.17
N THR A 156 9.55 12.89 -12.76
CA THR A 156 9.71 13.12 -14.21
C THR A 156 10.17 11.91 -15.00
N ASN A 157 10.89 10.95 -14.41
CA ASN A 157 11.42 9.75 -15.10
C ASN A 157 11.81 8.59 -14.15
N GLY A 158 11.26 8.53 -12.93
CA GLY A 158 11.76 7.60 -11.91
C GLY A 158 11.40 6.14 -12.19
N ASN A 159 12.41 5.28 -12.30
CA ASN A 159 12.22 3.84 -12.17
C ASN A 159 11.67 3.51 -10.77
N SER A 160 10.84 2.47 -10.67
CA SER A 160 10.45 1.91 -9.37
C SER A 160 11.69 1.64 -8.51
N SER A 161 11.65 2.02 -7.24
CA SER A 161 12.76 1.74 -6.32
C SER A 161 13.02 0.24 -6.23
N TYR A 162 14.30 -0.13 -6.24
CA TYR A 162 14.68 -1.54 -6.14
C TYR A 162 14.60 -2.04 -4.69
N GLU A 163 15.00 -1.20 -3.74
CA GLU A 163 14.91 -1.45 -2.29
C GLU A 163 13.63 -0.83 -1.70
N LEU A 164 13.11 -1.44 -0.63
CA LEU A 164 11.90 -0.97 0.04
C LEU A 164 12.11 0.42 0.63
N GLN A 165 11.29 1.37 0.21
CA GLN A 165 11.31 2.75 0.71
C GLN A 165 10.19 2.98 1.72
N ARG A 166 10.35 4.01 2.55
CA ARG A 166 9.30 4.56 3.40
C ARG A 166 9.21 6.07 3.26
N VAL A 167 8.01 6.62 3.46
CA VAL A 167 7.82 8.05 3.69
C VAL A 167 6.83 8.24 4.84
N ASP A 168 7.10 9.22 5.69
CA ASP A 168 6.17 9.60 6.75
C ASP A 168 5.23 10.70 6.23
N VAL A 169 3.94 10.55 6.53
CA VAL A 169 2.87 11.43 6.05
C VAL A 169 1.93 11.78 7.20
N GLN A 170 1.30 12.95 7.14
CA GLN A 170 0.30 13.33 8.15
C GLN A 170 -1.10 13.04 7.66
N LEU A 171 -1.90 12.34 8.44
CA LEU A 171 -3.32 12.12 8.12
C LEU A 171 -4.04 13.47 7.98
N ALA A 172 -4.93 13.55 6.99
CA ALA A 172 -5.76 14.72 6.70
C ALA A 172 -7.20 14.46 7.16
N SER A 173 -7.99 15.51 7.34
CA SER A 173 -9.43 15.33 7.56
C SER A 173 -10.16 15.09 6.24
N ASP A 174 -11.32 14.43 6.33
CA ASP A 174 -12.17 14.20 5.18
C ASP A 174 -12.58 15.53 4.52
N GLU A 175 -12.86 16.59 5.29
CA GLU A 175 -13.21 17.89 4.70
C GLU A 175 -12.04 18.49 3.93
N ALA A 176 -10.81 18.37 4.45
CA ALA A 176 -9.63 18.83 3.74
C ALA A 176 -9.49 18.10 2.40
N CYS A 177 -9.70 16.78 2.38
CA CYS A 177 -9.51 15.95 1.20
C CYS A 177 -10.64 16.05 0.17
N ALA A 178 -11.88 16.28 0.62
CA ALA A 178 -13.03 16.52 -0.24
C ALA A 178 -12.86 17.74 -1.16
N ASN A 179 -11.98 18.70 -0.80
CA ASN A 179 -11.67 19.85 -1.65
C ASN A 179 -10.86 19.48 -2.91
N TYR A 180 -10.25 18.29 -2.97
CA TYR A 180 -9.31 17.91 -4.03
C TYR A 180 -9.64 16.58 -4.69
N ALA A 181 -10.35 15.71 -3.97
CA ALA A 181 -10.76 14.40 -4.47
C ALA A 181 -12.20 14.12 -4.06
N THR A 182 -12.89 13.32 -4.86
CA THR A 182 -14.11 12.67 -4.39
C THR A 182 -13.70 11.54 -3.47
N ILE A 183 -14.16 11.60 -2.23
CA ILE A 183 -13.89 10.60 -1.19
C ILE A 183 -15.21 10.03 -0.67
N ASP A 184 -15.17 8.81 -0.14
CA ASP A 184 -16.26 8.20 0.61
C ASP A 184 -15.71 7.54 1.90
N SER A 185 -16.60 6.92 2.68
CA SER A 185 -16.27 6.35 3.99
C SER A 185 -15.31 5.16 3.95
N SER A 186 -15.00 4.59 2.78
CA SER A 186 -13.99 3.53 2.62
C SER A 186 -12.57 4.06 2.47
N MET A 187 -12.40 5.39 2.41
CA MET A 187 -11.14 6.05 2.07
C MET A 187 -10.57 6.79 3.29
N SER A 188 -9.25 6.87 3.36
CA SER A 188 -8.54 7.74 4.31
C SER A 188 -7.49 8.52 3.56
N ALA A 189 -7.27 9.77 3.94
CA ALA A 189 -6.41 10.66 3.21
C ALA A 189 -5.36 11.34 4.10
N TYR A 190 -4.34 11.90 3.45
CA TYR A 190 -3.16 12.42 4.13
C TYR A 190 -2.52 13.56 3.32
N HIS A 191 -1.80 14.43 4.03
CA HIS A 191 -0.91 15.44 3.47
C HIS A 191 0.46 14.82 3.22
N GLY A 192 0.98 15.01 2.01
CA GLY A 192 2.40 14.79 1.72
C GLY A 192 3.09 16.14 1.71
N ASP A 193 3.75 16.49 2.82
CA ASP A 193 4.62 17.65 2.90
C ASP A 193 5.92 17.33 2.17
N ILE A 194 6.28 18.16 1.20
CA ILE A 194 7.56 18.12 0.50
C ILE A 194 8.46 19.10 1.25
N TYR A 195 9.54 18.61 1.86
CA TYR A 195 10.70 19.46 2.14
C TYR A 195 11.62 19.45 0.92
#